data_AF-A0A8T3QSZ3-F1
#
_entry.id   AF-A0A8T3QSZ3-F1
#
_cell.length_a   1.000
_cell.length_b   1.000
_cell.length_c   1.000
_cell.angle_alpha   90.00
_cell.angle_beta   90.00
_cell.angle_gamma   90.00
#
_symmetry.space_group_name_H-M   'P 1'
#
loop_
_entity.id
_entity.type
_entity.pdbx_description
1 polymer ?
#
loop_
_entity_poly.entity_id
_entity_poly.type
_entity_poly.pdbx_seq_one_letter_code
_entity_poly.pdbx_strand_id
1 'polypeptide(L)'
;MLSPAQRKLRARAAAHALHAQGGTNTKAGTAAFLERFERQVDPDGRLTPEERTRRAAHARRSYMTSLALKASRTRTKMAATSLEVVTADVEGTRDADHAA
;
A
#
# COMPACT_ATOMS: atom_id res chain seq x y z
N MET A 1 -35.33 10.41 7.20
CA MET A 1 -33.92 10.67 6.84
C MET A 1 -33.05 10.41 8.06
N LEU A 2 -31.96 9.63 7.95
CA LEU A 2 -31.02 9.42 9.07
C LEU A 2 -30.08 10.61 9.23
N SER A 3 -29.73 10.99 10.46
CA SER A 3 -28.70 12.00 10.72
C SER A 3 -27.30 11.49 10.32
N PRO A 4 -26.30 12.38 10.13
CA PRO A 4 -24.93 11.96 9.85
C PRO A 4 -24.34 10.99 10.89
N ALA A 5 -24.64 11.20 12.18
CA ALA A 5 -24.18 10.33 13.25
C ALA A 5 -24.83 8.94 13.18
N GLN A 6 -26.14 8.89 12.92
CA GLN A 6 -26.88 7.63 12.77
C GLN A 6 -26.42 6.84 11.53
N ARG A 7 -26.08 7.52 10.42
CA ARG A 7 -25.49 6.86 9.24
C ARG A 7 -24.15 6.20 9.55
N LYS A 8 -23.27 6.87 10.30
CA LYS A 8 -21.99 6.29 10.74
C LYS A 8 -22.20 5.07 11.63
N LEU A 9 -23.13 5.14 12.58
CA LEU A 9 -23.45 4.01 13.46
C LEU A 9 -23.99 2.81 12.66
N ARG A 10 -24.92 3.05 11.73
CA ARG A 10 -25.44 2.01 10.82
C ARG A 10 -24.33 1.37 9.97
N ALA A 11 -23.42 2.18 9.43
CA ALA A 11 -22.31 1.67 8.62
C ALA A 11 -21.37 0.76 9.44
N ARG A 12 -21.07 1.13 10.70
CA ARG A 12 -20.28 0.29 11.60
C ARG A 12 -20.98 -1.03 11.94
N ALA A 13 -22.27 -0.98 12.27
CA ALA A 13 -23.06 -2.18 12.53
C ALA A 13 -23.05 -3.13 11.33
N ALA A 14 -23.21 -2.60 10.11
CA ALA A 14 -23.14 -3.40 8.89
C ALA A 14 -21.74 -4.01 8.66
N ALA A 15 -20.66 -3.26 8.92
CA ALA A 15 -19.30 -3.77 8.80
C ALA A 15 -19.03 -4.92 9.78
N HIS A 16 -19.43 -4.79 11.06
CA HIS A 16 -19.30 -5.87 12.04
C HIS A 16 -20.14 -7.09 11.66
N ALA A 17 -21.38 -6.91 11.21
CA ALA A 17 -22.23 -8.01 10.77
C ALA A 17 -21.62 -8.77 9.58
N LEU A 18 -21.06 -8.06 8.59
CA LEU A 18 -20.37 -8.67 7.47
C LEU A 18 -19.16 -9.50 7.93
N HIS A 19 -18.33 -8.95 8.80
CA HIS A 19 -17.15 -9.66 9.30
C HIS A 19 -17.50 -10.87 10.17
N ALA A 20 -18.59 -10.80 10.94
CA ALA A 20 -19.08 -11.94 11.72
C ALA A 20 -19.48 -13.13 10.83
N GLN A 21 -19.88 -12.89 9.58
CA GLN A 21 -20.18 -13.92 8.58
C GLN A 21 -18.94 -14.43 7.84
N GLY A 22 -17.74 -13.97 8.21
CA GLY A 22 -16.49 -14.25 7.49
C GLY A 22 -16.37 -13.51 6.15
N GLY A 23 -17.28 -12.57 5.87
CA GLY A 23 -17.31 -11.79 4.64
C GLY A 23 -16.31 -10.63 4.64
N THR A 24 -15.96 -10.17 3.45
CA THR A 24 -15.20 -8.93 3.23
C THR A 24 -15.78 -8.16 2.05
N ASN A 25 -15.76 -6.82 2.13
CA ASN A 25 -16.19 -5.95 1.03
C ASN A 25 -15.10 -5.77 -0.05
N THR A 26 -13.95 -6.42 0.11
CA THR A 26 -12.77 -6.23 -0.76
C THR A 26 -12.74 -7.17 -1.95
N LYS A 27 -13.68 -8.12 -2.07
CA LYS A 27 -13.70 -9.13 -3.13
C LYS A 27 -13.77 -8.51 -4.53
N ALA A 28 -14.69 -7.58 -4.76
CA ALA A 28 -14.83 -6.91 -6.06
C ALA A 28 -13.59 -6.10 -6.43
N GLY A 29 -13.02 -5.36 -5.47
CA GLY A 29 -11.78 -4.62 -5.67
C GLY A 29 -10.58 -5.52 -5.95
N THR A 30 -10.49 -6.65 -5.24
CA THR A 30 -9.44 -7.66 -5.46
C THR A 30 -9.55 -8.28 -6.84
N ALA A 31 -10.77 -8.60 -7.30
CA ALA A 31 -10.99 -9.15 -8.63
C ALA A 31 -10.56 -8.17 -9.73
N ALA A 32 -11.03 -6.91 -9.68
CA ALA A 32 -10.64 -5.88 -10.64
C ALA A 32 -9.13 -5.60 -10.62
N PHE A 33 -8.52 -5.64 -9.44
CA PHE A 33 -7.07 -5.51 -9.28
C PHE A 33 -6.32 -6.65 -9.98
N LEU A 34 -6.77 -7.90 -9.83
CA LEU A 34 -6.13 -9.06 -10.46
C LEU A 34 -6.31 -9.06 -11.98
N GLU A 35 -7.51 -8.74 -12.47
CA GLU A 35 -7.87 -8.70 -13.89
C GLU A 35 -6.95 -7.79 -14.71
N ARG A 36 -6.44 -6.69 -14.12
CA ARG A 36 -5.51 -5.80 -14.83
C ARG A 36 -4.25 -6.53 -15.30
N PHE A 37 -3.77 -7.51 -14.54
CA PHE A 37 -2.54 -8.23 -14.89
C PHE A 37 -2.78 -9.20 -16.03
N GLU A 38 -3.95 -9.82 -16.09
CA GLU A 38 -4.35 -10.67 -17.22
C GLU A 38 -4.41 -9.85 -18.52
N ARG A 39 -5.05 -8.67 -18.48
CA ARG A 39 -5.08 -7.75 -19.62
C ARG A 39 -3.70 -7.20 -20.00
N GLN A 40 -2.81 -7.02 -19.03
CA GLN A 40 -1.44 -6.56 -19.28
C GLN A 40 -0.60 -7.60 -20.01
N VAL A 41 -0.75 -8.89 -19.67
CA VAL A 41 0.06 -9.98 -20.26
C VAL A 41 -0.56 -10.55 -21.53
N ASP A 42 -1.86 -10.34 -21.75
CA ASP A 42 -2.58 -10.79 -22.93
C ASP A 42 -3.61 -9.75 -23.43
N PRO A 43 -3.17 -8.60 -23.97
CA PRO A 43 -4.08 -7.56 -24.45
C PRO A 43 -4.99 -8.03 -25.60
N ASP A 44 -4.47 -8.92 -26.45
CA ASP A 44 -5.15 -9.44 -27.63
C ASP A 44 -5.91 -10.75 -27.38
N GLY A 45 -5.85 -11.30 -26.16
CA GLY A 45 -6.56 -12.52 -25.78
C GLY A 45 -6.08 -13.81 -26.47
N ARG A 46 -4.83 -13.86 -26.94
CA ARG A 46 -4.29 -14.95 -27.76
C ARG A 46 -3.69 -16.10 -26.95
N LEU A 47 -3.43 -15.90 -25.66
CA LEU A 47 -2.84 -16.93 -24.82
C LEU A 47 -3.89 -17.93 -24.33
N THR A 48 -3.47 -19.16 -24.10
CA THR A 48 -4.30 -20.14 -23.40
C THR A 48 -4.59 -19.65 -21.97
N PRO A 49 -5.72 -20.03 -21.36
CA PRO A 49 -6.06 -19.59 -20.00
C PRO A 49 -4.99 -19.92 -18.95
N GLU A 50 -4.34 -21.07 -19.09
CA GLU A 50 -3.26 -21.50 -18.19
C GLU A 50 -2.02 -20.60 -18.33
N GLU A 51 -1.57 -20.35 -19.55
CA GLU A 51 -0.39 -19.51 -19.79
C GLU A 51 -0.67 -18.04 -19.42
N ARG A 52 -1.89 -17.54 -19.67
CA ARG A 52 -2.34 -16.23 -19.22
C ARG A 52 -2.28 -16.11 -17.70
N THR A 53 -2.82 -17.10 -16.99
CA THR A 53 -2.81 -17.14 -15.51
C THR A 53 -1.38 -17.17 -14.96
N ARG A 54 -0.52 -18.01 -15.55
CA ARG A 54 0.90 -18.11 -15.17
C ARG A 54 1.61 -16.77 -15.34
N ARG A 55 1.47 -16.13 -16.51
CA ARG A 55 2.08 -14.82 -16.79
C ARG A 55 1.53 -13.72 -15.90
N ALA A 56 0.21 -13.67 -15.69
CA ALA A 56 -0.43 -12.68 -14.81
C ALA A 56 0.09 -12.81 -13.37
N ALA A 57 0.30 -14.04 -12.87
CA ALA A 57 0.90 -14.27 -11.56
C ALA A 57 2.33 -13.74 -11.46
N HIS A 58 3.16 -13.90 -12.50
CA HIS A 58 4.50 -13.31 -12.55
C HIS A 58 4.46 -11.78 -12.63
N ALA A 59 3.56 -11.21 -13.44
CA ALA A 59 3.37 -9.76 -13.53
C ALA A 59 2.96 -9.16 -12.19
N ARG A 60 2.06 -9.82 -11.46
CA ARG A 60 1.68 -9.43 -10.10
C ARG A 60 2.86 -9.45 -9.15
N ARG A 61 3.65 -10.53 -9.14
CA ARG A 61 4.85 -10.64 -8.28
C ARG A 61 5.84 -9.51 -8.58
N SER A 62 6.13 -9.27 -9.86
CA SER A 62 7.00 -8.19 -10.30
C SER A 62 6.53 -6.83 -9.77
N TYR A 63 5.24 -6.50 -9.98
CA TYR A 63 4.65 -5.24 -9.49
C TYR A 63 4.83 -5.05 -7.99
N MET A 64 4.54 -6.08 -7.19
CA MET A 64 4.67 -6.01 -5.73
C MET A 64 6.13 -5.84 -5.31
N THR A 65 7.05 -6.56 -5.93
CA THR A 65 8.49 -6.44 -5.67
C THR A 65 9.00 -5.04 -5.99
N SER A 66 8.57 -4.45 -7.12
CA SER A 66 8.93 -3.07 -7.47
C SER A 66 8.40 -2.05 -6.45
N LEU A 67 7.18 -2.24 -5.95
CA LEU A 67 6.62 -1.39 -4.90
C LEU A 67 7.42 -1.50 -3.59
N ALA A 68 7.78 -2.72 -3.19
CA ALA A 68 8.61 -2.96 -2.00
C ALA A 68 10.00 -2.33 -2.14
N LEU A 69 10.63 -2.44 -3.31
CA LEU A 69 11.91 -1.79 -3.60
C LEU A 69 11.80 -0.27 -3.48
N LYS A 70 10.77 0.34 -4.06
CA LYS A 70 10.52 1.79 -3.97
C LYS A 70 10.32 2.24 -2.51
N ALA A 71 9.53 1.48 -1.74
CA ALA A 71 9.31 1.76 -0.33
C ALA A 71 10.60 1.64 0.48
N SER A 72 11.42 0.62 0.22
CA SER A 72 12.73 0.43 0.87
C SER A 72 13.65 1.62 0.65
N ARG A 73 13.82 2.04 -0.62
CA ARG A 73 14.63 3.21 -0.98
C ARG A 73 14.16 4.49 -0.29
N THR A 74 12.84 4.68 -0.19
CA THR A 74 12.26 5.85 0.49
C THR A 74 12.60 5.85 1.97
N ARG A 75 12.48 4.70 2.65
CA ARG A 75 12.85 4.59 4.07
C ARG A 75 14.33 4.84 4.31
N THR A 76 15.21 4.31 3.46
CA THR A 76 16.66 4.58 3.55
C THR A 76 16.96 6.07 3.42
N LYS A 77 16.31 6.76 2.47
CA LYS A 77 16.48 8.22 2.31
C LYS A 77 16.02 8.98 3.56
N MET A 78 14.86 8.64 4.11
CA MET A 78 14.34 9.29 5.32
C MET A 78 15.24 9.04 6.53
N ALA A 79 15.78 7.83 6.69
CA ALA A 79 16.72 7.54 7.76
C ALA A 79 18.02 8.37 7.63
N ALA A 80 18.55 8.53 6.41
CA ALA A 80 19.72 9.38 6.17
C ALA A 80 19.42 10.86 6.47
N THR A 81 18.27 11.38 6.03
CA THR A 81 17.86 12.76 6.35
C THR A 81 17.64 12.96 7.84
N SER A 82 17.01 12.01 8.54
CA SER A 82 16.83 12.11 10.00
C SER A 82 18.17 12.05 10.74
N LEU A 83 19.14 11.26 10.26
CA LEU A 83 20.48 11.23 10.83
C LEU A 83 21.20 12.57 10.64
N GLU A 84 21.10 13.17 9.45
CA GLU A 84 21.68 14.48 9.12
C GLU A 84 21.11 15.61 9.98
N VAL A 85 19.78 15.61 10.20
CA VAL A 85 19.12 16.57 11.09
C VAL A 85 19.60 16.42 12.53
N VAL A 86 19.68 15.17 13.03
CA VAL A 86 20.18 14.90 14.38
C VAL A 86 21.63 15.36 14.53
N THR A 87 22.48 15.17 13.53
CA THR A 87 23.88 15.64 13.59
C THR A 87 23.98 17.16 13.59
N ALA A 88 23.13 17.86 12.83
CA ALA A 88 23.10 19.33 12.80
C ALA A 88 22.63 19.94 14.15
N ASP A 89 21.65 19.31 14.81
CA ASP A 89 21.19 19.72 16.15
C ASP A 89 22.29 19.51 17.22
N VAL A 90 23.10 18.46 17.07
CA VAL A 90 24.20 18.15 17.99
C VAL A 90 25.41 19.09 17.78
N GLU A 91 25.66 19.58 16.57
CA GLU A 91 26.71 20.57 16.31
C GLU A 91 26.29 21.97 16.78
N GLY A 92 25.05 22.39 16.51
CA GLY A 92 24.53 23.70 16.94
C GLY A 92 24.41 23.87 18.47
N THR A 93 24.32 22.76 19.22
CA THR A 93 24.34 22.80 20.69
C THR A 93 25.75 22.92 21.29
N ARG A 94 26.79 22.47 20.58
CA ARG A 94 28.19 22.54 21.07
C ARG A 94 28.80 23.93 20.92
N ASP A 95 28.39 24.69 19.92
CA ASP A 95 28.88 26.06 19.70
C ASP A 95 28.33 27.07 20.73
N ALA A 96 27.24 26.73 21.44
CA ALA A 96 26.65 27.56 22.47
C ALA A 96 27.34 27.44 23.85
N ASP A 97 28.03 26.32 24.12
CA ASP A 97 28.61 26.02 25.44
C ASP A 97 30.07 26.48 25.60
N HIS A 98 30.72 27.04 24.57
CA HIS A 98 32.14 27.48 24.63
C HIS A 98 32.35 29.00 24.60
N ALA A 99 31.29 29.80 24.81
CA ALA A 99 31.33 31.28 24.74
C ALA A 99 31.16 32.00 26.10
N ALA A 100 31.48 31.34 27.22
CA ALA A 100 31.47 31.92 28.56
C ALA A 100 32.85 31.79 29.23
#